data_AF-A0A9P5ZA71-F1
#
_entry.id   AF-A0A9P5ZA71-F1
#
_cell.length_a   1.000
_cell.length_b   1.000
_cell.length_c   1.000
_cell.angle_alpha   90.00
_cell.angle_beta   90.00
_cell.angle_gamma   90.00
#
_symmetry.space_group_name_H-M   'P 1'
#
loop_
_entity.id
_entity.type
_entity.pdbx_description
1 polymer ?
#
loop_
_entity_poly.entity_id
_entity_poly.type
_entity_poly.pdbx_seq_one_letter_code
_entity_poly.pdbx_strand_id
1 'polypeptide(L)'
;HHHQEDTTVYPPEGFGTTFWRNVLLISLAGVVGVKLAPSADKDVYLTRWIELYATPAAVWESLNAKNLAQSEEQAHTTLLLADASKPNVHRYRYPQAMLQASPFLNGIGTGVDMTKVEPK
;
A
#
# COMPACT_ATOMS: atom_id res chain seq x y z
N HIS A 1 44.92 19.39 -40.97
CA HIS A 1 44.82 17.97 -40.61
C HIS A 1 46.13 17.54 -39.96
N HIS A 2 46.18 17.44 -38.63
CA HIS A 2 47.32 16.86 -37.91
C HIS A 2 46.84 15.54 -37.31
N HIS A 3 47.29 14.42 -37.89
CA HIS A 3 47.17 13.10 -37.27
C HIS A 3 48.33 12.97 -36.28
N GLN A 4 48.01 12.89 -34.99
CA GLN A 4 48.93 12.40 -33.98
C GLN A 4 48.84 10.88 -34.00
N GLU A 5 49.90 10.21 -34.44
CA GLU A 5 50.03 8.76 -34.28
C GLU A 5 50.33 8.47 -32.81
N ASP A 6 49.42 7.76 -32.14
CA ASP A 6 49.56 7.34 -30.76
C ASP A 6 50.52 6.14 -30.70
N THR A 7 51.72 6.36 -30.17
CA THR A 7 52.81 5.36 -30.07
C THR A 7 52.81 4.61 -28.75
N THR A 8 51.72 4.69 -27.98
CA THR A 8 51.61 4.07 -26.66
C THR A 8 51.53 2.54 -26.77
N VAL A 9 52.59 1.87 -26.32
CA VAL A 9 52.61 0.41 -26.15
C VAL A 9 51.92 0.09 -24.83
N TYR A 10 50.68 -0.39 -24.90
CA TYR A 10 49.94 -0.83 -23.72
C TYR A 10 50.48 -2.18 -23.22
N PRO A 11 50.75 -2.32 -21.91
CA PRO A 11 51.12 -3.62 -21.36
C PRO A 11 49.97 -4.62 -21.59
N PRO A 12 50.27 -5.90 -21.89
CA PRO A 12 49.24 -6.89 -22.15
C PRO A 12 48.33 -7.06 -20.93
N GLU A 13 47.07 -6.71 -21.11
CA GLU A 13 46.06 -6.82 -20.06
C GLU A 13 45.65 -8.28 -19.91
N GLY A 14 45.85 -8.84 -18.72
CA GLY A 14 45.53 -10.23 -18.42
C GLY A 14 45.07 -10.43 -16.99
N PHE A 15 44.52 -11.60 -16.70
CA PHE A 15 44.01 -11.96 -15.37
C PHE A 15 45.11 -12.11 -14.29
N GLY A 16 46.39 -11.97 -14.67
CA GLY A 16 47.54 -12.00 -13.76
C GLY A 16 47.99 -10.63 -13.23
N THR A 17 47.33 -9.53 -13.61
CA THR A 17 47.70 -8.19 -13.14
C THR A 17 47.38 -8.01 -11.65
N THR A 18 48.06 -7.04 -11.01
CA THR A 18 47.86 -6.71 -9.59
C THR A 18 46.40 -6.42 -9.24
N PHE A 19 45.64 -5.86 -10.19
CA PHE A 19 44.20 -5.61 -10.04
C PHE A 19 43.42 -6.91 -9.80
N TRP A 20 43.54 -7.89 -10.69
CA TRP A 20 42.83 -9.16 -10.60
C TRP A 20 43.28 -10.00 -9.40
N ARG A 21 44.57 -9.93 -9.04
CA ARG A 21 45.08 -10.54 -7.81
C ARG A 21 44.37 -9.98 -6.57
N ASN A 22 44.25 -8.66 -6.47
CA ASN A 22 43.60 -8.01 -5.34
C ASN A 22 42.11 -8.34 -5.29
N VAL A 23 41.42 -8.37 -6.44
CA VAL A 23 40.01 -8.80 -6.54
C VAL A 23 39.83 -10.24 -6.05
N LEU A 24 40.70 -11.16 -6.48
CA LEU A 24 40.64 -12.56 -6.05
C LEU A 24 40.89 -12.68 -4.54
N LEU A 25 41.90 -11.98 -4.00
CA LEU A 25 42.19 -11.98 -2.56
C LEU A 25 41.04 -11.40 -1.74
N ILE A 26 40.43 -10.29 -2.17
CA ILE A 26 39.27 -9.70 -1.49
C ILE A 26 38.08 -10.66 -1.52
N SER A 27 37.82 -11.30 -2.67
CA SER A 27 36.73 -12.27 -2.79
C SER A 27 36.93 -13.48 -1.89
N LEU A 28 38.16 -14.01 -1.82
CA LEU A 28 38.52 -15.14 -0.97
C LEU A 28 38.42 -14.75 0.51
N ALA A 29 38.93 -13.58 0.87
CA ALA A 29 38.82 -13.03 2.22
C ALA A 29 37.36 -12.83 2.64
N GLY A 30 36.49 -12.40 1.73
CA GLY A 30 35.05 -12.28 1.96
C GLY A 30 34.40 -13.63 2.26
N VAL A 31 34.69 -14.66 1.46
CA VAL A 31 34.15 -16.02 1.68
C VAL A 31 34.65 -16.62 2.98
N VAL A 32 35.94 -16.50 3.28
CA VAL A 32 36.51 -16.94 4.56
C VAL A 32 35.89 -16.16 5.72
N GLY A 33 35.71 -14.85 5.56
CA GLY A 33 35.06 -13.99 6.54
C GLY A 33 33.64 -14.44 6.85
N VAL A 34 32.84 -14.79 5.83
CA VAL A 34 31.47 -15.29 6.05
C VAL A 34 31.46 -16.68 6.70
N LYS A 35 32.38 -17.58 6.30
CA LYS A 35 32.43 -18.93 6.88
C LYS A 35 32.94 -18.97 8.31
N LEU A 36 33.86 -18.08 8.66
CA LEU A 36 34.46 -17.98 10.00
C LEU A 36 33.75 -16.94 10.88
N ALA A 37 32.81 -16.17 10.32
CA ALA A 37 32.00 -15.26 11.10
C ALA A 37 31.31 -16.07 12.21
N PRO A 38 31.42 -15.62 13.48
CA PRO A 38 30.69 -16.25 14.56
C PRO A 38 29.20 -16.25 14.18
N SER A 39 28.49 -17.32 14.57
CA SER A 39 27.05 -17.39 14.42
C SER A 39 26.42 -16.09 14.95
N ALA A 40 25.30 -15.67 14.36
CA ALA A 40 24.51 -14.52 14.80
C ALA A 40 23.88 -14.80 16.17
N ASP A 41 24.73 -14.96 17.16
CA ASP A 41 24.40 -15.19 18.54
C ASP A 41 24.32 -13.83 19.22
N LYS A 42 23.39 -13.71 20.18
CA LYS A 42 23.13 -12.44 20.87
C LYS A 42 24.29 -12.02 21.78
N ASP A 43 25.22 -12.94 22.03
CA ASP A 43 26.37 -12.73 22.91
C ASP A 43 27.60 -12.13 22.19
N VAL A 44 27.48 -11.83 20.89
CA VAL A 44 28.51 -11.09 20.15
C VAL A 44 28.43 -9.62 20.53
N TYR A 45 29.57 -9.03 20.92
CA TYR A 45 29.66 -7.62 21.37
C TYR A 45 28.98 -6.62 20.43
N LEU A 46 29.16 -6.80 19.11
CA LEU A 46 28.57 -5.93 18.10
C LEU A 46 27.04 -6.04 18.06
N THR A 47 26.50 -7.26 18.11
CA THR A 47 25.05 -7.50 18.17
C THR A 47 24.45 -6.86 19.42
N ARG A 48 25.07 -7.06 20.59
CA ARG A 48 24.64 -6.43 21.85
C ARG A 48 24.70 -4.90 21.80
N TRP A 49 25.72 -4.33 21.15
CA TRP A 49 25.85 -2.89 20.99
C TRP A 49 24.76 -2.32 20.07
N ILE A 50 24.46 -3.01 18.98
CA ILE A 50 23.35 -2.63 18.08
C ILE A 50 22.02 -2.75 18.82
N GLU A 51 21.80 -3.84 19.56
CA GLU A 51 20.59 -4.06 20.36
C GLU A 51 20.35 -2.96 21.41
N LEU A 52 21.40 -2.39 22.01
CA LEU A 52 21.29 -1.33 23.00
C LEU A 52 20.63 -0.05 22.44
N TYR A 53 20.86 0.25 21.16
CA TYR A 53 20.30 1.42 20.48
C TYR A 53 19.08 1.08 19.61
N ALA A 54 18.83 -0.20 19.36
CA ALA A 54 17.67 -0.64 18.61
C ALA A 54 16.39 -0.56 19.44
N THR A 55 15.27 -0.32 18.77
CA THR A 55 13.96 -0.40 19.42
C THR A 55 13.66 -1.85 19.80
N PRO A 56 13.22 -2.13 21.05
CA PRO A 56 12.89 -3.49 21.47
C PRO A 56 11.79 -4.11 20.60
N ALA A 57 11.92 -5.42 20.32
CA ALA A 57 10.95 -6.15 19.51
C ALA A 57 9.50 -6.07 20.04
N ALA A 58 9.32 -6.01 21.36
CA ALA A 58 8.01 -5.89 22.00
C ALA A 58 7.25 -4.62 21.59
N VAL A 59 7.97 -3.52 21.31
CA VAL A 59 7.34 -2.27 20.84
C VAL A 59 6.72 -2.50 19.46
N TRP A 60 7.48 -3.10 18.55
CA TRP A 60 6.98 -3.44 17.21
C TRP A 60 5.83 -4.43 17.24
N GLU A 61 5.89 -5.43 18.12
CA GLU A 61 4.80 -6.38 18.32
C GLU A 61 3.51 -5.67 18.74
N SER A 62 3.57 -4.78 19.73
CA SER A 62 2.40 -4.02 20.18
C SER A 62 1.83 -3.10 19.09
N LEU A 63 2.68 -2.48 18.29
CA LEU A 63 2.28 -1.63 17.16
C LEU A 63 1.62 -2.45 16.06
N ASN A 64 2.19 -3.61 15.73
CA ASN A 64 1.64 -4.53 14.73
C ASN A 64 0.29 -5.08 15.17
N ALA A 65 0.14 -5.46 16.45
CA ALA A 65 -1.13 -5.91 17.01
C ALA A 65 -2.21 -4.81 16.91
N LYS A 66 -1.85 -3.56 17.22
CA LYS A 66 -2.76 -2.41 17.07
C LYS A 66 -3.18 -2.19 15.60
N ASN A 67 -2.23 -2.23 14.68
CA ASN A 67 -2.51 -2.04 13.25
C ASN A 67 -3.35 -3.18 12.68
N LEU A 68 -3.14 -4.41 13.15
CA LEU A 68 -3.95 -5.57 12.79
C LEU A 68 -5.42 -5.37 13.20
N ALA A 69 -5.66 -4.97 14.45
CA ALA A 69 -7.01 -4.70 14.95
C ALA A 69 -7.71 -3.56 14.18
N GLN A 70 -6.98 -2.49 13.85
CA GLN A 70 -7.53 -1.39 13.04
C GLN A 70 -7.86 -1.83 11.60
N SER A 71 -7.03 -2.68 11.02
CA SER A 71 -7.26 -3.22 9.67
C SER A 71 -8.48 -4.14 9.64
N GLU A 72 -8.69 -4.93 10.68
CA GLU A 72 -9.88 -5.76 10.87
C GLU A 72 -11.16 -4.90 10.97
N GLU A 73 -11.16 -3.87 11.82
CA GLU A 73 -12.30 -2.95 11.96
C GLU A 73 -12.64 -2.25 10.63
N GLN A 74 -11.61 -1.81 9.89
CA GLN A 74 -11.79 -1.18 8.59
C GLN A 74 -12.36 -2.16 7.57
N ALA A 75 -11.90 -3.41 7.56
CA ALA A 75 -12.42 -4.45 6.69
C ALA A 75 -13.92 -4.72 6.98
N HIS A 76 -14.29 -4.84 8.27
CA HIS A 76 -15.70 -5.00 8.67
C HIS A 76 -16.57 -3.83 8.24
N THR A 77 -16.11 -2.60 8.43
CA THR A 77 -16.84 -1.40 8.01
C THR A 77 -17.03 -1.37 6.49
N THR A 78 -15.99 -1.77 5.74
CA THR A 78 -16.04 -1.83 4.29
C THR A 78 -17.04 -2.87 3.81
N LEU A 79 -17.05 -4.07 4.41
CA LEU A 79 -18.03 -5.11 4.10
C LEU A 79 -19.46 -4.64 4.40
N LEU A 80 -19.68 -4.00 5.57
CA LEU A 80 -20.99 -3.46 5.94
C LEU A 80 -21.51 -2.43 4.93
N LEU A 81 -20.65 -1.54 4.46
CA LEU A 81 -21.01 -0.53 3.46
C LEU A 81 -21.21 -1.14 2.06
N ALA A 82 -20.41 -2.16 1.71
CA ALA A 82 -20.52 -2.85 0.43
C ALA A 82 -21.82 -3.68 0.35
N ASP A 83 -22.23 -4.31 1.44
CA ASP A 83 -23.47 -5.09 1.52
C ASP A 83 -24.72 -4.20 1.62
N ALA A 84 -24.57 -2.94 2.04
CA ALA A 84 -25.69 -2.02 2.20
C ALA A 84 -26.30 -1.65 0.82
N SER A 85 -27.55 -2.03 0.60
CA SER A 85 -28.33 -1.53 -0.54
C SER A 85 -28.84 -0.12 -0.27
N LYS A 86 -28.83 0.75 -1.28
CA LYS A 86 -29.49 2.06 -1.18
C LYS A 86 -30.98 1.86 -0.88
N PRO A 87 -31.58 2.61 0.07
CA PRO A 87 -33.01 2.53 0.29
C PRO A 87 -33.75 2.89 -0.99
N ASN A 88 -34.83 2.17 -1.29
CA ASN A 88 -35.70 2.52 -2.41
C ASN A 88 -36.42 3.83 -2.08
N VAL A 89 -35.95 4.94 -2.65
CA VAL A 89 -36.53 6.27 -2.44
C VAL A 89 -37.23 6.71 -3.72
N HIS A 90 -38.54 6.93 -3.63
CA HIS A 90 -39.32 7.56 -4.70
C HIS A 90 -39.23 9.09 -4.56
N ARG A 91 -38.41 9.73 -5.40
CA ARG A 91 -38.29 11.20 -5.42
C ARG A 91 -39.29 11.79 -6.40
N TYR A 92 -40.37 12.38 -5.88
CA TYR A 92 -41.34 13.10 -6.72
C TYR A 92 -40.78 14.46 -7.12
N ARG A 93 -40.72 14.74 -8.43
CA ARG A 93 -40.22 16.03 -8.96
C ARG A 93 -41.24 17.16 -8.81
N TYR A 94 -42.52 16.83 -8.73
CA TYR A 94 -43.61 17.81 -8.70
C TYR A 94 -44.79 17.28 -7.84
N PRO A 95 -44.63 17.22 -6.50
CA PRO A 95 -45.67 16.73 -5.60
C PRO A 95 -46.96 17.55 -5.67
N GLN A 96 -46.87 18.84 -6.03
CA GLN A 96 -48.03 19.71 -6.17
C GLN A 96 -49.01 19.30 -7.28
N ALA A 97 -48.61 18.50 -8.28
CA ALA A 97 -49.57 17.95 -9.27
C ALA A 97 -50.63 17.06 -8.62
N MET A 98 -50.35 16.46 -7.46
CA MET A 98 -51.33 15.63 -6.76
C MET A 98 -52.56 16.42 -6.31
N LEU A 99 -52.41 17.74 -6.13
CA LEU A 99 -53.49 18.65 -5.77
C LEU A 99 -54.03 19.43 -6.97
N GLN A 100 -53.37 19.34 -8.13
CA GLN A 100 -53.71 20.10 -9.31
C GLN A 100 -54.59 19.27 -10.26
N ALA A 101 -55.89 19.54 -10.25
CA ALA A 101 -56.83 19.02 -11.24
C ALA A 101 -57.19 20.11 -12.26
N SER A 102 -57.44 19.72 -13.52
CA SER A 102 -57.95 20.66 -14.53
C SER A 102 -59.41 21.00 -14.24
N PRO A 103 -59.80 22.28 -14.15
CA PRO A 103 -61.20 22.65 -13.90
C PRO A 103 -62.18 22.15 -14.99
N PHE A 104 -61.68 21.88 -16.20
CA PHE A 104 -62.49 21.60 -17.38
C PHE A 104 -62.38 20.16 -17.90
N LEU A 105 -61.50 19.35 -17.33
CA LEU A 105 -61.18 18.00 -17.83
C LEU A 105 -61.41 16.89 -16.79
N ASN A 106 -62.30 17.14 -15.82
CA ASN A 106 -62.68 16.16 -14.80
C ASN A 106 -64.00 15.50 -15.20
N GLY A 107 -63.98 14.18 -15.40
CA GLY A 107 -65.20 13.40 -15.58
C GLY A 107 -66.04 13.37 -14.29
N ILE A 108 -67.35 13.29 -14.42
CA ILE A 108 -68.25 13.13 -13.27
C ILE A 108 -67.92 11.77 -12.62
N GLY A 109 -67.54 11.79 -11.34
CA GLY A 109 -67.21 10.59 -10.57
C GLY A 109 -65.81 10.02 -10.77
N THR A 110 -64.91 10.68 -11.53
CA THR A 110 -63.52 10.21 -11.73
C THR A 110 -62.52 10.74 -10.69
N GLY A 111 -62.96 11.57 -9.75
CA GLY A 111 -62.11 12.12 -8.71
C GLY A 111 -61.80 11.09 -7.63
N VAL A 112 -60.51 10.83 -7.40
CA VAL A 112 -60.02 9.99 -6.29
C VAL A 112 -59.72 10.90 -5.09
N ASP A 113 -60.18 10.54 -3.90
CA ASP A 113 -59.86 11.25 -2.67
C ASP A 113 -58.40 11.01 -2.26
N MET A 114 -57.60 12.09 -2.29
CA MET A 114 -56.16 12.07 -1.97
C MET A 114 -55.84 12.71 -0.61
N THR A 115 -56.85 13.06 0.21
CA THR A 115 -56.66 13.86 1.45
C THR A 115 -55.80 13.20 2.52
N LYS A 116 -55.63 11.87 2.49
CA LYS A 116 -54.81 11.10 3.44
C LYS A 116 -53.51 10.56 2.84
N VAL A 117 -53.15 10.97 1.63
CA VAL A 117 -51.95 10.51 0.93
C VAL A 117 -50.83 11.51 1.18
N GLU A 118 -49.90 11.15 2.06
CA GLU A 118 -48.70 11.94 2.31
C GLU A 118 -47.54 11.46 1.41
N PRO A 119 -46.88 12.36 0.66
CA PRO A 119 -45.64 12.02 -0.02
C PRO A 119 -44.56 11.75 1.04
N LYS A 120 -44.03 10.51 1.07
CA LYS A 120 -42.87 10.14 1.89
C LYS A 120 -41.57 10.70 1.35
#